data_AF-A0AA44TC76-F1
#
_entry.id   AF-A0AA44TC76-F1
#
_cell.length_a   1.000
_cell.length_b   1.000
_cell.length_c   1.000
_cell.angle_alpha   90.00
_cell.angle_beta   90.00
_cell.angle_gamma   90.00
#
_symmetry.space_group_name_H-M   'P 1'
#
loop_
_entity.id
_entity.type
_entity.pdbx_description
1 polymer ?
#
loop_
_entity_poly.entity_id
_entity_poly.type
_entity_poly.pdbx_seq_one_letter_code
_entity_poly.pdbx_strand_id
1 'polypeptide(L)'
;MPTQVFHITVAVPIFEPLLNNNYIIQNEENYNFDTHKRFSTYIKHSHPYLCMLVKDDCNNWFYFTSFTVSTLSEAKLARQTFIPEYMKHSHVTSPLQQRLQQENFKSLENGFDKAFAHTAIYVDDLQSISSLEQARIAFVDGADDPQIAATLHYIRNTYNSLETRFIAGAETHSFATVTENKYYYENIHIPVVSTLYLQYFIYYVIHDIVPSKQMMPRLLANLWRSQQALRNDWNPSLIQTMNIT
;
A
#
# COMPACT_ATOMS: atom_id res chain seq x y z
N MET A 1 -15.68 11.80 18.65
CA MET A 1 -14.26 11.44 18.45
C MET A 1 -13.80 12.10 17.16
N PRO A 2 -12.57 12.62 17.06
CA PRO A 2 -12.06 13.09 15.77
C PRO A 2 -12.12 11.92 14.77
N THR A 3 -12.66 12.18 13.58
CA THR A 3 -12.76 11.18 12.53
C THR A 3 -11.36 10.79 12.10
N GLN A 4 -11.01 9.50 12.24
CA GLN A 4 -9.71 9.00 11.83
C GLN A 4 -9.58 9.10 10.30
N VAL A 5 -8.53 9.76 9.84
CA VAL A 5 -8.27 9.97 8.42
C VAL A 5 -7.22 8.97 7.95
N PHE A 6 -7.57 8.19 6.93
CA PHE A 6 -6.68 7.21 6.30
C PHE A 6 -6.14 7.79 5.00
N HIS A 7 -4.84 7.69 4.79
CA HIS A 7 -4.26 7.86 3.47
C HIS A 7 -4.00 6.49 2.85
N ILE A 8 -4.65 6.20 1.73
CA ILE A 8 -4.43 4.95 1.00
C ILE A 8 -3.73 5.26 -0.32
N THR A 9 -2.52 4.71 -0.48
CA THR A 9 -1.82 4.67 -1.77
C THR A 9 -2.11 3.31 -2.40
N VAL A 10 -2.57 3.31 -3.65
CA VAL A 10 -2.89 2.08 -4.38
C VAL A 10 -2.08 2.00 -5.66
N ALA A 11 -1.79 0.78 -6.08
CA ALA A 11 -1.14 0.48 -7.35
C ALA A 11 -1.90 -0.62 -8.07
N VAL A 12 -2.39 -0.32 -9.27
CA VAL A 12 -3.14 -1.25 -10.11
C VAL A 12 -2.29 -1.66 -11.30
N PRO A 13 -2.13 -2.97 -11.57
CA PRO A 13 -1.53 -3.44 -12.82
C PRO A 13 -2.36 -2.95 -14.02
N ILE A 14 -1.71 -2.37 -15.02
CA ILE A 14 -2.36 -1.83 -16.22
C ILE A 14 -1.67 -2.34 -17.49
N PHE A 15 -2.37 -2.25 -18.61
CA PHE A 15 -1.71 -2.37 -19.92
C PHE A 15 -0.72 -1.22 -20.12
N GLU A 16 0.28 -1.44 -20.97
CA GLU A 16 1.25 -0.41 -21.33
C GLU A 16 0.54 0.90 -21.74
N PRO A 17 0.77 2.00 -21.02
CA PRO A 17 0.09 3.26 -21.29
C PRO A 17 0.77 3.99 -22.44
N LEU A 18 0.00 4.82 -23.15
CA LEU A 18 0.57 5.78 -24.08
C LEU A 18 1.19 6.94 -23.30
N LEU A 19 2.53 6.92 -23.15
CA LEU A 19 3.26 8.02 -22.56
C LEU A 19 3.19 9.25 -23.48
N ASN A 20 2.68 10.35 -22.92
CA ASN A 20 2.63 11.65 -23.58
C ASN A 20 3.52 12.65 -22.84
N ASN A 21 3.64 13.85 -23.41
CA ASN A 21 4.53 14.90 -22.89
C ASN A 21 4.13 15.47 -21.52
N ASN A 22 3.00 15.05 -20.93
CA ASN A 22 2.59 15.47 -19.59
C ASN A 22 3.28 14.67 -18.47
N TYR A 23 3.98 13.59 -18.83
CA TYR A 23 4.74 12.77 -17.90
C TYR A 23 6.21 13.20 -17.88
N ILE A 24 6.72 13.39 -16.67
CA ILE A 24 8.14 13.63 -16.41
C ILE A 24 8.73 12.33 -15.86
N ILE A 25 9.86 11.91 -16.43
CA ILE A 25 10.63 10.79 -15.89
C ILE A 25 11.24 11.24 -14.57
N GLN A 26 10.89 10.55 -13.49
CA GLN A 26 11.51 10.76 -12.20
C GLN A 26 12.78 9.90 -12.14
N ASN A 27 13.93 10.57 -11.99
CA ASN A 27 15.17 9.86 -11.70
C ASN A 27 15.09 9.31 -10.27
N GLU A 28 15.28 8.01 -10.14
CA GLU A 28 15.32 7.34 -8.83
C GLU A 28 16.61 7.71 -8.10
N GLU A 29 16.51 7.88 -6.77
CA GLU A 29 17.71 8.04 -5.95
C GLU A 29 18.50 6.73 -5.95
N ASN A 30 19.82 6.83 -6.17
CA ASN A 30 20.70 5.68 -6.39
C ASN A 30 20.69 4.63 -5.27
N TYR A 31 20.24 4.98 -4.06
CA TYR A 31 20.20 4.05 -2.93
C TYR A 31 18.89 3.30 -2.80
N ASN A 32 17.78 3.75 -3.41
CA ASN A 32 16.47 3.13 -3.22
C ASN A 32 16.44 1.67 -3.69
N PHE A 33 17.17 1.35 -4.77
CA PHE A 33 17.21 0.01 -5.35
C PHE A 33 18.65 -0.50 -5.55
N ASP A 34 18.83 -1.81 -5.50
CA ASP A 34 20.16 -2.46 -5.59
C ASP A 34 20.82 -2.35 -6.96
N THR A 35 20.00 -2.26 -7.98
CA THR A 35 20.42 -2.15 -9.37
C THR A 35 19.82 -0.88 -9.93
N HIS A 36 20.58 -0.20 -10.77
CA HIS A 36 20.03 0.90 -11.55
C HIS A 36 18.87 0.33 -12.39
N LYS A 37 17.69 0.95 -12.31
CA LYS A 37 16.49 0.64 -13.11
C LYS A 37 15.64 -0.57 -12.68
N ARG A 38 15.50 -0.89 -11.38
CA ARG A 38 14.43 -1.83 -10.94
C ARG A 38 13.06 -1.32 -11.34
N PHE A 39 12.88 0.00 -11.28
CA PHE A 39 11.72 0.67 -11.76
C PHE A 39 12.11 1.83 -12.70
N SER A 40 11.14 2.22 -13.52
CA SER A 40 11.13 3.47 -14.27
C SER A 40 9.83 4.18 -13.90
N THR A 41 9.98 5.35 -13.28
CA THR A 41 8.87 6.10 -12.70
C THR A 41 8.54 7.33 -13.55
N TYR A 42 7.27 7.52 -13.87
CA TYR A 42 6.76 8.64 -14.66
C TYR A 42 5.66 9.35 -13.88
N ILE A 43 5.87 10.62 -13.53
CA ILE A 43 4.90 11.43 -12.79
C ILE A 43 4.23 12.42 -13.73
N LYS A 44 2.90 12.51 -13.68
CA LYS A 44 2.14 13.53 -14.39
C LYS A 44 2.28 14.88 -13.67
N HIS A 45 2.86 15.88 -14.33
CA HIS A 45 3.12 17.19 -13.73
C HIS A 45 1.83 17.97 -13.43
N SER A 46 1.82 18.78 -12.36
CA SER A 46 0.69 19.64 -11.95
C SER A 46 -0.66 18.93 -11.84
N HIS A 47 -0.66 17.67 -11.41
CA HIS A 47 -1.88 16.90 -11.24
C HIS A 47 -2.51 17.14 -9.86
N PRO A 48 -3.85 17.23 -9.74
CA PRO A 48 -4.51 17.48 -8.45
C PRO A 48 -4.40 16.32 -7.44
N TYR A 49 -3.75 15.22 -7.83
CA TYR A 49 -3.59 14.01 -7.06
C TYR A 49 -2.41 13.20 -7.59
N LEU A 50 -1.94 12.21 -6.82
CA LEU A 50 -0.93 11.27 -7.28
C LEU A 50 -1.38 10.57 -8.56
N CYS A 51 -0.69 10.87 -9.67
CA CYS A 51 -0.83 10.18 -10.94
C CYS A 51 0.58 9.78 -11.40
N MET A 52 0.95 8.56 -11.02
CA MET A 52 2.30 8.03 -11.23
C MET A 52 2.19 6.70 -11.99
N LEU A 53 2.96 6.57 -13.06
CA LEU A 53 3.12 5.31 -13.79
C LEU A 53 4.47 4.72 -13.42
N VAL A 54 4.49 3.43 -13.16
CA VAL A 54 5.70 2.71 -12.79
C VAL A 54 5.82 1.50 -13.70
N LYS A 55 6.98 1.36 -14.35
CA LYS A 55 7.35 0.17 -15.11
C LYS A 55 8.43 -0.57 -14.34
N ASP A 56 8.25 -1.85 -14.05
CA ASP A 56 9.32 -2.68 -13.48
C ASP A 56 10.31 -3.18 -14.55
N ASP A 57 11.41 -3.77 -14.09
CA ASP A 57 12.45 -4.36 -14.96
C ASP A 57 12.03 -5.65 -15.68
N CYS A 58 10.82 -6.12 -15.44
CA CYS A 58 10.18 -7.25 -16.11
C CYS A 58 9.09 -6.79 -17.10
N ASN A 59 9.00 -5.49 -17.38
CA ASN A 59 8.02 -4.84 -18.27
C ASN A 59 6.56 -4.88 -17.78
N ASN A 60 6.32 -5.12 -16.49
CA ASN A 60 5.00 -4.92 -15.91
C ASN A 60 4.76 -3.43 -15.66
N TRP A 61 3.54 -2.98 -15.99
CA TRP A 61 3.12 -1.59 -15.81
C TRP A 61 2.10 -1.46 -14.68
N PHE A 62 2.28 -0.42 -13.87
CA PHE A 62 1.42 -0.11 -12.74
C PHE A 62 1.02 1.35 -12.76
N TYR A 63 -0.24 1.61 -12.47
CA TYR A 63 -0.76 2.94 -12.19
C TYR A 63 -0.91 3.13 -10.68
N PHE A 64 -0.24 4.14 -10.15
CA PHE A 64 -0.29 4.55 -8.76
C PHE A 64 -1.15 5.79 -8.60
N THR A 65 -2.03 5.74 -7.60
CA THR A 65 -2.80 6.89 -7.14
C THR A 65 -3.02 6.82 -5.63
N SER A 66 -3.58 7.88 -5.07
CA SER A 66 -3.90 7.93 -3.65
C SER A 66 -5.22 8.61 -3.36
N PHE A 67 -5.77 8.26 -2.19
CA PHE A 67 -7.01 8.79 -1.66
C PHE A 67 -6.86 9.08 -0.17
N THR A 68 -7.59 10.10 0.27
CA THR A 68 -7.80 10.38 1.68
C THR A 68 -9.23 9.99 2.00
N VAL A 69 -9.41 9.04 2.91
CA VAL A 69 -10.71 8.46 3.28
C VAL A 69 -10.91 8.54 4.79
N SER A 70 -12.16 8.41 5.24
CA SER A 70 -12.55 8.58 6.66
C SER A 70 -13.11 7.31 7.29
N THR A 71 -13.29 6.24 6.50
CA THR A 71 -13.79 4.95 7.01
C THR A 71 -13.07 3.77 6.36
N LEU A 72 -13.09 2.62 7.05
CA LEU A 72 -12.62 1.33 6.52
C LEU A 72 -13.37 0.92 5.24
N SER A 73 -14.68 1.16 5.19
CA SER A 73 -15.49 0.86 4.00
C SER A 73 -15.08 1.71 2.79
N GLU A 74 -14.76 2.99 2.99
CA GLU A 74 -14.21 3.84 1.93
C GLU A 74 -12.81 3.37 1.51
N ALA A 75 -11.96 2.96 2.45
CA ALA A 75 -10.63 2.41 2.14
C ALA A 75 -10.72 1.13 1.27
N LYS A 76 -11.64 0.22 1.64
CA LYS A 76 -11.96 -0.99 0.86
C LYS A 76 -12.38 -0.63 -0.56
N LEU A 77 -13.31 0.32 -0.73
CA LEU A 77 -13.77 0.75 -2.05
C LEU A 77 -12.68 1.45 -2.86
N ALA A 78 -11.79 2.21 -2.22
CA ALA A 78 -10.73 2.97 -2.86
C ALA A 78 -9.69 2.10 -3.59
N ARG A 79 -9.62 0.79 -3.32
CA ARG A 79 -8.73 -0.16 -4.01
C ARG A 79 -9.43 -1.14 -4.94
N GLN A 80 -10.76 -1.09 -5.06
CA GLN A 80 -11.52 -2.00 -5.93
C GLN A 80 -11.33 -1.64 -7.40
N THR A 81 -10.88 -2.60 -8.21
CA THR A 81 -10.65 -2.40 -9.66
C THR A 81 -11.92 -2.59 -10.49
N PHE A 82 -12.94 -3.23 -9.91
CA PHE A 82 -14.26 -3.43 -10.50
C PHE A 82 -15.36 -3.19 -9.43
N ILE A 83 -16.61 -3.04 -9.87
CA ILE A 83 -17.76 -2.97 -8.96
C ILE A 83 -18.32 -4.38 -8.80
N PRO A 84 -18.30 -4.98 -7.60
CA PRO A 84 -18.91 -6.28 -7.38
C PRO A 84 -20.40 -6.28 -7.75
N GLU A 85 -20.92 -7.40 -8.26
CA GLU A 85 -22.33 -7.51 -8.70
C GLU A 85 -23.33 -7.03 -7.65
N TYR A 86 -23.11 -7.39 -6.37
CA TYR A 86 -23.99 -7.03 -5.27
C TYR A 86 -24.01 -5.52 -4.95
N MET A 87 -23.06 -4.74 -5.48
CA MET A 87 -23.00 -3.28 -5.34
C MET A 87 -23.46 -2.53 -6.59
N LYS A 88 -23.76 -3.20 -7.71
CA LYS A 88 -24.17 -2.51 -8.95
C LYS A 88 -25.45 -1.70 -8.81
N HIS A 89 -26.32 -2.08 -7.87
CA HIS A 89 -27.60 -1.42 -7.62
C HIS A 89 -27.55 -0.36 -6.51
N SER A 90 -26.42 -0.20 -5.82
CA SER A 90 -26.33 0.69 -4.64
C SER A 90 -25.86 2.10 -4.95
N HIS A 91 -25.69 2.47 -6.23
CA HIS A 91 -25.05 3.74 -6.66
C HIS A 91 -23.65 3.99 -6.07
N VAL A 92 -23.03 2.95 -5.50
CA VAL A 92 -21.68 3.03 -4.93
C VAL A 92 -20.67 3.15 -6.07
N THR A 93 -19.80 4.13 -5.97
CA THR A 93 -18.73 4.36 -6.95
C THR A 93 -17.40 3.86 -6.40
N SER A 94 -16.61 3.18 -7.23
CA SER A 94 -15.21 2.89 -6.92
C SER A 94 -14.35 4.10 -7.29
N PRO A 95 -13.67 4.76 -6.33
CA PRO A 95 -12.79 5.89 -6.62
C PRO A 95 -11.65 5.53 -7.58
N LEU A 96 -11.11 4.32 -7.48
CA LEU A 96 -10.06 3.84 -8.38
C LEU A 96 -10.57 3.62 -9.80
N GLN A 97 -11.78 3.08 -9.96
CA GLN A 97 -12.36 2.93 -11.29
C GLN A 97 -12.58 4.29 -11.96
N GLN A 98 -13.08 5.28 -11.20
CA GLN A 98 -13.23 6.64 -11.72
C GLN A 98 -11.88 7.24 -12.16
N ARG A 99 -10.82 7.06 -11.36
CA ARG A 99 -9.46 7.48 -11.72
C ARG A 99 -8.97 6.80 -13.01
N LEU A 100 -9.11 5.48 -13.11
CA LEU A 100 -8.73 4.73 -14.31
C LEU A 100 -9.46 5.22 -15.55
N GLN A 101 -10.77 5.49 -15.44
CA GLN A 101 -11.57 6.04 -16.54
C GLN A 101 -11.13 7.46 -16.93
N GLN A 102 -10.90 8.35 -15.94
CA GLN A 102 -10.43 9.72 -16.17
C GLN A 102 -9.08 9.75 -16.88
N GLU A 103 -8.18 8.85 -16.52
CA GLU A 103 -6.84 8.74 -17.11
C GLU A 103 -6.80 7.84 -18.36
N ASN A 104 -7.94 7.26 -18.75
CA ASN A 104 -8.07 6.32 -19.87
C ASN A 104 -7.11 5.11 -19.75
N PHE A 105 -6.94 4.60 -18.54
CA PHE A 105 -6.18 3.39 -18.26
C PHE A 105 -7.08 2.17 -18.14
N LYS A 106 -6.58 1.04 -18.64
CA LYS A 106 -7.22 -0.26 -18.52
C LYS A 106 -6.43 -1.11 -17.55
N SER A 107 -7.07 -1.59 -16.49
CA SER A 107 -6.47 -2.55 -15.56
C SER A 107 -6.27 -3.90 -16.24
N LEU A 108 -5.24 -4.63 -15.81
CA LEU A 108 -5.06 -6.05 -16.16
C LEU A 108 -5.96 -6.89 -15.25
N GLU A 109 -7.00 -7.50 -15.81
CA GLU A 109 -7.88 -8.44 -15.09
C GLU A 109 -7.21 -9.82 -14.96
N ASN A 110 -6.10 -9.89 -14.22
CA ASN A 110 -5.33 -11.13 -14.02
C ASN A 110 -5.76 -11.89 -12.75
N GLY A 111 -7.08 -12.02 -12.52
CA GLY A 111 -7.61 -12.62 -11.29
C GLY A 111 -7.44 -11.75 -10.04
N PHE A 112 -6.91 -10.52 -10.18
CA PHE A 112 -6.86 -9.51 -9.12
C PHE A 112 -8.17 -8.71 -9.11
N ASP A 113 -8.98 -8.95 -8.09
CA ASP A 113 -10.21 -8.24 -7.84
C ASP A 113 -9.93 -6.87 -7.16
N LYS A 114 -8.72 -6.69 -6.60
CA LYS A 114 -8.27 -5.47 -5.90
C LYS A 114 -6.88 -5.06 -6.34
N ALA A 115 -6.61 -3.75 -6.36
CA ALA A 115 -5.28 -3.17 -6.54
C ALA A 115 -4.40 -3.44 -5.31
N PHE A 116 -3.07 -3.45 -5.47
CA PHE A 116 -2.14 -3.42 -4.33
C PHE A 116 -2.37 -2.16 -3.51
N ALA A 117 -2.28 -2.23 -2.18
CA ALA A 117 -2.56 -1.09 -1.33
C ALA A 117 -1.58 -0.94 -0.17
N HIS A 118 -1.29 0.31 0.17
CA HIS A 118 -0.62 0.71 1.37
C HIS A 118 -1.48 1.76 2.09
N THR A 119 -1.94 1.42 3.29
CA THR A 119 -2.71 2.34 4.12
C THR A 119 -1.81 2.95 5.19
N ALA A 120 -1.80 4.28 5.28
CA ALA A 120 -1.07 5.01 6.29
C ALA A 120 -2.04 5.81 7.16
N ILE A 121 -1.83 5.78 8.47
CA ILE A 121 -2.56 6.61 9.43
C ILE A 121 -1.62 7.25 10.45
N TYR A 122 -1.96 8.48 10.80
CA TYR A 122 -1.42 9.17 11.98
C TYR A 122 -2.40 8.98 13.14
N VAL A 123 -1.86 8.71 14.32
CA VAL A 123 -2.60 8.65 15.59
C VAL A 123 -1.84 9.44 16.64
N ASP A 124 -2.53 10.06 17.59
CA ASP A 124 -1.84 10.75 18.69
C ASP A 124 -1.22 9.75 19.69
N ASP A 125 -1.80 8.55 19.78
CA ASP A 125 -1.37 7.45 20.65
C ASP A 125 -1.67 6.10 19.97
N LEU A 126 -0.66 5.24 19.78
CA LEU A 126 -0.82 3.90 19.19
C LEU A 126 -1.64 2.95 20.07
N GLN A 127 -1.79 3.24 21.37
CA GLN A 127 -2.68 2.49 22.26
C GLN A 127 -4.16 2.85 22.04
N SER A 128 -4.45 3.98 21.38
CA SER A 128 -5.82 4.40 21.08
C SER A 128 -6.49 3.56 19.98
N ILE A 129 -5.71 2.81 19.20
CA ILE A 129 -6.21 1.95 18.14
C ILE A 129 -6.03 0.47 18.50
N SER A 130 -7.12 -0.28 18.47
CA SER A 130 -7.11 -1.70 18.80
C SER A 130 -6.25 -2.53 17.83
N SER A 131 -5.84 -3.72 18.24
CA SER A 131 -5.15 -4.67 17.34
C SER A 131 -6.06 -5.11 16.19
N LEU A 132 -7.38 -5.17 16.43
CA LEU A 132 -8.39 -5.44 15.40
C LEU A 132 -8.48 -4.33 14.36
N GLU A 133 -8.54 -3.07 14.78
CA GLU A 133 -8.56 -1.96 13.83
C GLU A 133 -7.26 -1.88 13.04
N GLN A 134 -6.11 -2.05 13.70
CA GLN A 134 -4.81 -2.14 13.03
C GLN A 134 -4.78 -3.26 11.97
N ALA A 135 -5.33 -4.44 12.28
CA ALA A 135 -5.45 -5.54 11.33
C ALA A 135 -6.31 -5.15 10.13
N ARG A 136 -7.53 -4.65 10.38
CA ARG A 136 -8.46 -4.23 9.31
C ARG A 136 -7.84 -3.18 8.39
N ILE A 137 -7.08 -2.23 8.94
CA ILE A 137 -6.36 -1.21 8.16
C ILE A 137 -5.28 -1.85 7.27
N ALA A 138 -4.51 -2.81 7.80
CA ALA A 138 -3.46 -3.51 7.06
C ALA A 138 -4.01 -4.38 5.92
N PHE A 139 -5.14 -5.06 6.14
CA PHE A 139 -5.82 -5.85 5.11
C PHE A 139 -6.66 -4.99 4.15
N VAL A 140 -6.93 -3.74 4.53
CA VAL A 140 -7.90 -2.85 3.87
C VAL A 140 -9.30 -3.48 3.84
N ASP A 141 -9.67 -4.10 4.95
CA ASP A 141 -10.97 -4.71 5.17
C ASP A 141 -11.99 -3.64 5.56
N GLY A 142 -13.18 -3.75 4.98
CA GLY A 142 -14.34 -2.97 5.40
C GLY A 142 -14.81 -3.35 6.79
N ALA A 143 -15.68 -2.54 7.39
CA ALA A 143 -16.25 -2.85 8.70
C ALA A 143 -17.10 -4.14 8.70
N ASP A 144 -17.62 -4.51 7.53
CA ASP A 144 -18.47 -5.69 7.28
C ASP A 144 -17.69 -6.98 7.00
N ASP A 145 -16.38 -6.88 6.74
CA ASP A 145 -15.59 -8.05 6.37
C ASP A 145 -15.30 -8.97 7.57
N PRO A 146 -15.28 -10.30 7.32
CA PRO A 146 -14.96 -11.27 8.35
C PRO A 146 -13.49 -11.14 8.76
N GLN A 147 -13.23 -11.28 10.06
CA GLN A 147 -11.87 -11.38 10.55
C GLN A 147 -11.33 -12.79 10.29
N ILE A 148 -10.33 -12.90 9.41
CA ILE A 148 -9.72 -14.19 9.05
C ILE A 148 -8.43 -14.44 9.83
N ALA A 149 -7.67 -13.39 10.15
CA ALA A 149 -6.42 -13.50 10.90
C ALA A 149 -6.66 -13.48 12.43
N ALA A 150 -5.96 -14.36 13.14
CA ALA A 150 -5.97 -14.42 14.61
C ALA A 150 -4.87 -13.54 15.25
N THR A 151 -3.81 -13.23 14.48
CA THR A 151 -2.61 -12.55 14.99
C THR A 151 -2.21 -11.43 14.04
N LEU A 152 -1.84 -10.29 14.62
CA LEU A 152 -1.27 -9.15 13.92
C LEU A 152 0.24 -9.28 13.92
N HIS A 153 0.86 -9.29 12.74
CA HIS A 153 2.31 -9.29 12.58
C HIS A 153 2.77 -7.88 12.23
N TYR A 154 3.78 -7.36 12.94
CA TYR A 154 4.26 -6.00 12.72
C TYR A 154 5.75 -5.85 13.06
N ILE A 155 6.35 -4.77 12.54
CA ILE A 155 7.66 -4.26 12.94
C ILE A 155 7.44 -2.90 13.58
N ARG A 156 8.11 -2.66 14.72
CA ARG A 156 8.11 -1.36 15.38
C ARG A 156 9.39 -0.59 15.08
N ASN A 157 9.26 0.72 14.92
CA ASN A 157 10.36 1.67 14.94
C ASN A 157 10.02 2.75 15.97
N THR A 158 10.97 3.12 16.82
CA THR A 158 10.81 4.17 17.82
C THR A 158 11.84 5.25 17.57
N TYR A 159 11.39 6.48 17.33
CA TYR A 159 12.25 7.63 17.14
C TYR A 159 11.73 8.81 17.96
N ASN A 160 12.59 9.42 18.79
CA ASN A 160 12.20 10.48 19.73
C ASN A 160 10.97 10.12 20.58
N SER A 161 10.94 8.88 21.08
CA SER A 161 9.82 8.33 21.87
C SER A 161 8.48 8.21 21.14
N LEU A 162 8.43 8.46 19.84
CA LEU A 162 7.25 8.24 19.00
C LEU A 162 7.41 6.92 18.25
N GLU A 163 6.38 6.09 18.29
CA GLU A 163 6.37 4.78 17.67
C GLU A 163 5.70 4.81 16.28
N THR A 164 6.28 4.04 15.36
CA THR A 164 5.72 3.70 14.05
C THR A 164 5.66 2.19 13.94
N ARG A 165 4.49 1.66 13.60
CA ARG A 165 4.27 0.24 13.28
C ARG A 165 4.08 0.07 11.78
N PHE A 166 4.85 -0.85 11.20
CA PHE A 166 4.61 -1.42 9.88
C PHE A 166 3.91 -2.76 10.07
N ILE A 167 2.76 -2.94 9.45
CA ILE A 167 1.83 -4.01 9.76
C ILE A 167 1.55 -4.82 8.49
N ALA A 168 1.64 -6.14 8.58
CA ALA A 168 1.40 -7.02 7.44
C ALA A 168 -0.11 -7.14 7.14
N GLY A 169 -0.47 -7.03 5.85
CA GLY A 169 -1.76 -7.46 5.28
C GLY A 169 -1.55 -8.23 3.97
N ALA A 170 -0.45 -8.98 3.87
CA ALA A 170 0.10 -9.45 2.60
C ALA A 170 -0.84 -10.39 1.82
N GLU A 171 -1.67 -11.17 2.53
CA GLU A 171 -2.68 -12.07 1.94
C GLU A 171 -3.74 -11.33 1.12
N THR A 172 -4.04 -10.07 1.45
CA THR A 172 -4.96 -9.25 0.65
C THR A 172 -4.21 -8.30 -0.27
N HIS A 173 -2.92 -8.56 -0.55
CA HIS A 173 -2.05 -7.67 -1.33
C HIS A 173 -1.99 -6.25 -0.75
N SER A 174 -1.89 -6.13 0.57
CA SER A 174 -1.70 -4.83 1.22
C SER A 174 -0.83 -4.89 2.48
N PHE A 175 -0.58 -3.71 3.03
CA PHE A 175 0.05 -3.53 4.32
C PHE A 175 -0.30 -2.15 4.86
N ALA A 176 0.03 -1.89 6.13
CA ALA A 176 -0.21 -0.59 6.73
C ALA A 176 1.00 -0.01 7.45
N THR A 177 0.99 1.31 7.57
CA THR A 177 1.85 2.09 8.47
C THR A 177 0.98 2.87 9.44
N VAL A 178 1.18 2.66 10.74
CA VAL A 178 0.50 3.42 11.80
C VAL A 178 1.57 4.15 12.61
N THR A 179 1.45 5.46 12.76
CA THR A 179 2.52 6.26 13.37
C THR A 179 2.01 7.35 14.31
N GLU A 180 2.71 7.50 15.43
CA GLU A 180 2.58 8.64 16.35
C GLU A 180 3.41 9.85 15.90
N ASN A 181 4.33 9.63 14.96
CA ASN A 181 5.20 10.68 14.45
C ASN A 181 4.52 11.45 13.31
N LYS A 182 3.86 12.56 13.66
CA LYS A 182 3.18 13.46 12.71
C LYS A 182 4.12 14.02 11.65
N TYR A 183 5.32 14.45 12.05
CA TYR A 183 6.29 15.02 11.11
C TYR A 183 6.72 13.97 10.08
N TYR A 184 7.05 12.77 10.53
CA TYR A 184 7.34 11.65 9.65
C TYR A 184 6.15 11.37 8.73
N TYR A 185 4.92 11.30 9.26
CA TYR A 185 3.73 11.06 8.46
C TYR A 185 3.57 12.07 7.32
N GLU A 186 3.50 13.36 7.64
CA GLU A 186 3.14 14.42 6.69
C GLU A 186 4.27 14.79 5.73
N ASN A 187 5.52 14.77 6.19
CA ASN A 187 6.64 15.35 5.44
C ASN A 187 7.55 14.31 4.80
N ILE A 188 7.47 13.05 5.22
CA ILE A 188 8.36 11.97 4.75
C ILE A 188 7.55 10.80 4.22
N HIS A 189 6.57 10.35 4.99
CA HIS A 189 5.87 9.11 4.73
C HIS A 189 4.93 9.22 3.55
N ILE A 190 3.93 10.10 3.64
CA ILE A 190 2.97 10.31 2.56
C ILE A 190 3.64 10.78 1.27
N PRO A 191 4.57 11.76 1.28
CA PRO A 191 5.12 12.30 0.03
C PRO A 191 6.09 11.35 -0.70
N VAL A 192 6.81 10.48 0.03
CA VAL A 192 7.92 9.70 -0.55
C VAL A 192 7.86 8.23 -0.16
N VAL A 193 7.83 7.92 1.15
CA VAL A 193 8.04 6.54 1.61
C VAL A 193 6.85 5.64 1.26
N SER A 194 5.63 6.17 1.23
CA SER A 194 4.43 5.38 0.95
C SER A 194 4.47 4.71 -0.42
N THR A 195 4.82 5.47 -1.46
CA THR A 195 4.94 4.96 -2.83
C THR A 195 6.15 4.04 -2.97
N LEU A 196 7.28 4.39 -2.35
CA LEU A 196 8.50 3.57 -2.37
C LEU A 196 8.27 2.20 -1.72
N TYR A 197 7.64 2.15 -0.55
CA TYR A 197 7.36 0.89 0.14
C TYR A 197 6.32 0.06 -0.62
N LEU A 198 5.35 0.71 -1.27
CA LEU A 198 4.40 0.01 -2.14
C LEU A 198 5.11 -0.59 -3.38
N GLN A 199 6.09 0.10 -3.96
CA GLN A 199 6.94 -0.46 -5.02
C GLN A 199 7.74 -1.69 -4.53
N TYR A 200 8.36 -1.61 -3.34
CA TYR A 200 9.03 -2.77 -2.74
C TYR A 200 8.08 -3.94 -2.54
N PHE A 201 6.86 -3.68 -2.07
CA PHE A 201 5.85 -4.70 -1.83
C PHE A 201 5.39 -5.38 -3.11
N ILE A 202 5.09 -4.60 -4.16
CA ILE A 202 4.69 -5.13 -5.47
C ILE A 202 5.79 -6.02 -6.04
N TYR A 203 7.05 -5.54 -6.01
CA TYR A 203 8.17 -6.32 -6.51
C TYR A 203 8.34 -7.63 -5.75
N TYR A 204 8.20 -7.58 -4.42
CA TYR A 204 8.23 -8.75 -3.56
C TYR A 204 7.10 -9.73 -3.88
N VAL A 205 5.85 -9.26 -4.03
CA VAL A 205 4.71 -10.15 -4.28
C VAL A 205 4.81 -10.82 -5.66
N ILE A 206 5.22 -10.07 -6.69
CA ILE A 206 5.23 -10.57 -8.07
C ILE A 206 6.44 -11.45 -8.34
N HIS A 207 7.62 -11.06 -7.84
CA HIS A 207 8.89 -11.68 -8.21
C HIS A 207 9.54 -12.48 -7.07
N ASP A 208 9.00 -12.42 -5.86
CA ASP A 208 9.60 -13.00 -4.64
C ASP A 208 11.04 -12.53 -4.38
N ILE A 209 11.30 -11.26 -4.68
CA ILE A 209 12.62 -10.64 -4.54
C ILE A 209 12.48 -9.34 -3.77
N VAL A 210 13.44 -9.05 -2.89
CA VAL A 210 13.58 -7.72 -2.28
C VAL A 210 14.42 -6.87 -3.21
N PRO A 211 13.91 -5.76 -3.78
CA PRO A 211 14.64 -5.01 -4.82
C PRO A 211 15.73 -4.07 -4.25
N SER A 212 16.08 -4.19 -2.96
CA SER A 212 16.99 -3.31 -2.24
C SER A 212 17.68 -4.02 -1.06
N LYS A 213 19.00 -3.80 -0.91
CA LYS A 213 19.89 -4.29 0.16
C LYS A 213 19.79 -3.44 1.41
N GLN A 214 19.11 -2.29 1.35
CA GLN A 214 18.88 -1.48 2.53
C GLN A 214 18.17 -2.31 3.63
N MET A 215 18.37 -1.90 4.88
CA MET A 215 17.82 -2.61 6.02
C MET A 215 16.29 -2.65 6.00
N MET A 216 15.64 -1.52 5.76
CA MET A 216 14.19 -1.42 5.86
C MET A 216 13.41 -2.25 4.83
N PRO A 217 13.77 -2.27 3.53
CA PRO A 217 13.15 -3.18 2.56
C PRO A 217 13.25 -4.65 2.95
N ARG A 218 14.40 -5.08 3.49
CA ARG A 218 14.59 -6.47 3.96
C ARG A 218 13.73 -6.79 5.18
N LEU A 219 13.59 -5.85 6.11
CA LEU A 219 12.71 -5.97 7.27
C LEU A 219 11.24 -6.07 6.82
N LEU A 220 10.79 -5.19 5.93
CA LEU A 220 9.44 -5.24 5.36
C LEU A 220 9.15 -6.56 4.65
N ALA A 221 10.09 -7.06 3.85
CA ALA A 221 9.94 -8.35 3.19
C ALA A 221 9.80 -9.51 4.18
N ASN A 222 10.59 -9.53 5.26
CA ASN A 222 10.44 -10.50 6.33
C ASN A 222 9.05 -10.41 7.00
N LEU A 223 8.56 -9.19 7.21
CA LEU A 223 7.22 -8.94 7.75
C LEU A 223 6.13 -9.47 6.82
N TRP A 224 6.14 -9.11 5.53
CA TRP A 224 5.13 -9.58 4.58
C TRP A 224 5.14 -11.10 4.44
N ARG A 225 6.34 -11.69 4.39
CA ARG A 225 6.53 -13.14 4.36
C ARG A 225 5.91 -13.86 5.55
N SER A 226 5.94 -13.24 6.73
CA SER A 226 5.44 -13.85 7.96
C SER A 226 3.92 -14.11 7.98
N GLN A 227 3.18 -13.52 7.03
CA GLN A 227 1.74 -13.65 6.94
C GLN A 227 1.28 -14.48 5.72
N GLN A 228 2.21 -14.92 4.87
CA GLN A 228 1.88 -15.71 3.69
C GLN A 228 1.64 -17.18 4.07
N ALA A 229 0.44 -17.71 3.82
CA ALA A 229 -0.01 -19.03 4.27
C ALA A 229 0.88 -20.20 3.80
N LEU A 230 1.54 -20.04 2.65
CA LEU A 230 2.41 -21.05 2.04
C LEU A 230 3.90 -20.81 2.33
N ARG A 231 4.25 -19.96 3.30
CA ARG A 231 5.63 -19.63 3.66
C ARG A 231 5.93 -19.79 5.14
N ASN A 232 7.06 -20.45 5.41
CA ASN A 232 7.56 -20.70 6.77
C ASN A 232 9.02 -20.24 6.94
N ASP A 233 9.59 -19.57 5.93
CA ASP A 233 11.01 -19.18 5.83
C ASP A 233 11.27 -17.71 6.23
N TRP A 234 10.46 -17.17 7.12
CA TRP A 234 10.68 -15.85 7.73
C TRP A 234 11.42 -15.98 9.06
N ASN A 235 12.13 -14.93 9.46
CA ASN A 235 12.80 -14.87 10.74
C ASN A 235 11.86 -14.31 11.82
N PRO A 236 11.43 -15.11 12.81
CA PRO A 236 10.51 -14.65 13.83
C PRO A 236 11.10 -13.67 14.83
N SER A 237 12.43 -13.60 14.96
CA SER A 237 13.07 -12.65 15.87
C SER A 237 12.98 -11.19 15.39
N LEU A 238 12.58 -10.97 14.13
CA LEU A 238 12.54 -9.64 13.51
C LEU A 238 11.14 -9.02 13.50
N ILE A 239 10.12 -9.75 13.94
CA ILE A 239 8.75 -9.24 14.02
C ILE A 239 8.22 -9.31 15.44
N GLN A 240 7.18 -8.53 15.69
CA GLN A 240 6.33 -8.64 16.85
C GLN A 240 4.95 -9.15 16.45
N THR A 241 4.33 -9.84 17.39
CA THR A 241 3.00 -10.42 17.21
C THR A 241 2.10 -9.99 18.36
N MET A 242 0.86 -9.64 18.06
CA MET A 242 -0.18 -9.43 19.08
C MET A 242 -1.45 -10.17 18.67
N ASN A 243 -2.19 -10.68 19.66
CA ASN A 243 -3.50 -11.27 19.38
C ASN A 243 -4.46 -10.19 18.92
N ILE A 244 -5.28 -10.54 17.92
CA ILE A 244 -6.35 -9.66 17.48
C ILE A 244 -7.54 -9.92 18.42
N THR A 245 -7.90 -8.89 19.19
CA THR A 245 -8.95 -8.92 20.23
C THR A 245 -9.93 -7.78 20.05
#